data_AF-A0AA35UMC4-F1
#
_entry.id   AF-A0AA35UMC4-F1
#
_cell.length_a   1.000
_cell.length_b   1.000
_cell.length_c   1.000
_cell.angle_alpha   90.00
_cell.angle_beta   90.00
_cell.angle_gamma   90.00
#
_symmetry.space_group_name_H-M   'P 1'
#
loop_
_entity.id
_entity.type
_entity.pdbx_description
1 polymer ?
#
loop_
_entity_poly.entity_id
_entity_poly.type
_entity_poly.pdbx_seq_one_letter_code
_entity_poly.pdbx_strand_id
1 'polypeptide(L)'
;MMVTMDATFELIIPTPSARILQPALDKFLRSLLKEQVDIQALAHAFELTRQGAVDSLKFAKGDLFQAFQNEVCQMRLDTTMLDELIHEYCVYRGIVGAPNPSCEGMKIGHEPSESESTLSVEARNGSNKLANADMDSPGTEE
;
A
#
# COMPACT_ATOMS: atom_id res chain seq x y z
N MET A 1 -70.47 18.91 9.83
CA MET A 1 -69.67 20.08 9.40
C MET A 1 -68.49 20.22 10.35
N MET A 2 -67.36 20.68 9.80
CA MET A 2 -65.98 20.34 10.17
C MET A 2 -65.57 20.65 11.61
N VAL A 3 -64.84 19.72 12.22
CA VAL A 3 -63.99 19.96 13.39
C VAL A 3 -62.66 20.49 12.85
N THR A 4 -62.34 21.75 13.11
CA THR A 4 -61.04 22.33 12.77
C THR A 4 -60.00 21.79 13.75
N MET A 5 -59.09 20.93 13.25
CA MET A 5 -57.85 20.62 13.96
C MET A 5 -56.85 21.72 13.65
N ASP A 6 -56.67 22.63 14.61
CA ASP A 6 -55.49 23.48 14.65
C ASP A 6 -54.34 22.59 15.14
N ALA A 7 -53.58 22.06 14.18
CA ALA A 7 -52.31 21.40 14.44
C ALA A 7 -51.28 22.49 14.68
N THR A 8 -51.25 22.98 15.91
CA THR A 8 -50.14 23.72 16.49
C THR A 8 -48.85 22.99 16.11
N PHE A 9 -48.07 23.62 15.24
CA PHE A 9 -46.72 23.25 14.89
C PHE A 9 -45.86 23.48 16.14
N GLU A 10 -45.97 22.57 17.11
CA GLU A 10 -45.15 22.56 18.32
C GLU A 10 -43.69 22.46 17.86
N LEU A 11 -43.00 23.59 17.98
CA LEU A 11 -41.56 23.70 17.96
C LEU A 11 -41.04 22.73 19.02
N ILE A 12 -40.58 21.54 18.61
CA ILE A 12 -40.00 20.55 19.52
C ILE A 12 -38.72 21.18 20.09
N ILE A 13 -38.86 21.86 21.22
CA ILE A 13 -37.71 22.28 22.02
C ILE A 13 -37.13 20.97 22.57
N PRO A 14 -35.93 20.55 22.13
CA PRO A 14 -35.35 19.31 22.60
C PRO A 14 -35.26 19.38 24.13
N THR A 15 -35.79 18.34 24.78
CA THR A 15 -35.77 18.18 26.25
C THR A 15 -34.34 18.38 26.76
N PRO A 16 -34.14 18.86 28.00
CA PRO A 16 -32.79 19.04 28.55
C PRO A 16 -31.93 17.77 28.45
N SER A 17 -32.56 16.58 28.51
CA SER A 17 -31.92 15.29 28.27
C SER A 17 -31.42 15.11 26.82
N ALA A 18 -32.19 15.55 25.82
CA ALA A 18 -31.80 15.49 24.41
C ALA A 18 -30.65 16.45 24.07
N ARG A 19 -30.54 17.61 24.73
CA ARG A 19 -29.43 18.56 24.53
C ARG A 19 -28.08 17.99 24.96
N ILE A 20 -28.07 17.10 25.95
CA ILE A 20 -26.85 16.44 26.45
C ILE A 20 -26.41 15.33 25.48
N LEU A 21 -27.34 14.68 24.77
CA LEU A 21 -27.03 13.63 23.78
C LEU A 21 -26.66 14.17 22.39
N GLN A 22 -27.07 15.39 22.04
CA GLN A 22 -26.81 16.00 20.73
C GLN A 22 -25.33 15.92 20.28
N PRO A 23 -24.34 16.27 21.12
CA PRO A 23 -22.93 16.17 20.71
C PRO A 23 -22.47 14.73 20.44
N ALA A 24 -23.05 13.74 21.12
CA ALA A 24 -22.72 12.34 20.91
C ALA A 24 -23.35 11.82 19.60
N LEU A 25 -24.59 12.22 19.31
CA LEU A 25 -25.26 11.88 18.06
C LEU A 25 -24.55 12.52 16.85
N ASP A 26 -24.13 13.79 16.98
CA ASP A 26 -23.36 14.48 15.94
C ASP A 26 -22.02 13.79 15.68
N LYS A 27 -21.30 13.40 16.74
CA LYS A 27 -20.05 12.63 16.59
C LYS A 27 -20.30 11.30 15.90
N PHE A 28 -21.36 10.59 16.27
CA PHE A 28 -21.72 9.32 15.67
C PHE A 28 -22.05 9.46 14.18
N LEU A 29 -22.89 10.43 13.81
CA LEU A 29 -23.24 10.72 12.43
C LEU A 29 -22.03 11.15 11.60
N ARG A 30 -21.14 11.98 12.16
CA ARG A 30 -19.88 12.37 11.51
C ARG A 30 -18.94 11.18 11.29
N SER A 31 -18.86 10.27 12.27
CA SER A 31 -18.05 9.05 12.15
C SER A 31 -18.59 8.13 11.06
N LEU A 32 -19.91 7.89 11.02
CA LEU A 32 -20.54 7.08 9.98
C LEU A 32 -20.36 7.67 8.58
N LEU A 33 -20.51 9.00 8.44
CA LEU A 33 -20.27 9.69 7.18
C LEU A 33 -18.80 9.56 6.74
N LYS A 34 -17.85 9.70 7.68
CA LYS A 34 -16.43 9.53 7.40
C LYS A 34 -16.14 8.12 6.88
N GLU A 35 -16.64 7.09 7.58
CA GLU A 35 -16.44 5.70 7.18
C GLU A 35 -16.98 5.43 5.76
N GLN A 36 -18.14 6.00 5.41
CA GLN A 36 -18.70 5.85 4.07
C GLN A 36 -17.85 6.51 2.98
N VAL A 37 -17.23 7.66 3.26
CA VAL A 37 -16.30 8.32 2.32
C VAL A 37 -15.02 7.51 2.16
N ASP A 38 -14.47 7.02 3.26
CA ASP A 38 -13.23 6.22 3.26
C ASP A 38 -13.43 4.89 2.51
N ILE A 39 -14.57 4.21 2.72
CA ILE A 39 -14.96 3.00 1.97
C ILE A 39 -15.04 3.30 0.47
N GLN A 40 -15.65 4.42 0.07
CA GLN A 40 -15.84 4.75 -1.34
C GLN A 40 -14.52 5.13 -2.02
N ALA A 41 -13.64 5.87 -1.31
CA ALA A 41 -12.31 6.20 -1.80
C ALA A 41 -11.48 4.93 -2.07
N LEU A 42 -11.51 3.98 -1.13
CA LEU A 42 -10.80 2.71 -1.26
C LEU A 42 -11.38 1.84 -2.39
N ALA A 43 -12.71 1.71 -2.45
CA ALA A 43 -13.38 0.94 -3.49
C ALA A 43 -13.08 1.45 -4.90
N HIS A 44 -13.07 2.77 -5.08
CA HIS A 44 -12.79 3.38 -6.38
C HIS A 44 -11.32 3.24 -6.78
N ALA A 45 -10.39 3.47 -5.87
CA ALA A 45 -8.96 3.47 -6.18
C ALA A 45 -8.41 2.07 -6.53
N PHE A 46 -8.98 1.02 -5.94
CA PHE A 46 -8.52 -0.37 -6.11
C PHE A 46 -9.55 -1.25 -6.82
N GLU A 47 -10.59 -0.66 -7.40
CA GLU A 47 -11.69 -1.37 -8.07
C GLU A 47 -12.32 -2.48 -7.21
N LEU A 48 -12.31 -2.31 -5.88
CA LEU A 48 -12.89 -3.28 -4.96
C LEU A 48 -14.40 -3.21 -4.99
N THR A 49 -15.03 -4.35 -4.70
CA THR A 49 -16.44 -4.33 -4.31
C THR A 49 -16.60 -3.53 -3.00
N ARG A 50 -17.80 -2.98 -2.76
CA ARG A 50 -18.10 -2.29 -1.49
C ARG A 50 -17.74 -3.15 -0.28
N GLN A 51 -18.03 -4.46 -0.34
CA GLN A 51 -17.73 -5.39 0.74
C GLN A 51 -16.22 -5.58 0.91
N GLY A 52 -15.47 -5.70 -0.19
CA GLY A 52 -14.00 -5.74 -0.16
C GLY A 52 -13.37 -4.51 0.48
N ALA A 53 -13.89 -3.31 0.16
CA ALA A 53 -13.43 -2.07 0.79
C ALA A 53 -13.78 -2.00 2.29
N VAL A 54 -14.97 -2.46 2.69
CA VAL A 54 -15.36 -2.59 4.10
C VAL A 54 -14.41 -3.53 4.85
N ASP A 55 -14.11 -4.70 4.28
CA ASP A 55 -13.29 -5.70 4.93
C ASP A 55 -11.82 -5.25 5.02
N SER A 56 -11.33 -4.54 4.00
CA SER A 56 -10.00 -3.92 4.00
C SER A 56 -9.87 -2.84 5.08
N LEU A 57 -10.88 -1.98 5.23
CA LEU A 57 -10.88 -0.93 6.25
C LEU A 57 -11.02 -1.53 7.66
N LYS A 58 -11.80 -2.61 7.83
CA LYS A 58 -11.86 -3.38 9.08
C LYS A 58 -10.53 -4.00 9.44
N PHE A 59 -9.84 -4.59 8.46
CA PHE A 59 -8.51 -5.17 8.65
C PHE A 59 -7.50 -4.10 9.11
N ALA A 60 -7.59 -2.90 8.55
CA ALA A 60 -6.80 -1.73 8.94
C ALA A 60 -7.34 -0.99 10.19
N LYS A 61 -8.33 -1.53 10.91
CA LYS A 61 -8.92 -0.92 12.12
C LYS A 61 -9.42 0.52 11.92
N GLY A 62 -9.93 0.83 10.73
CA GLY A 62 -10.42 2.16 10.38
C GLY A 62 -9.34 3.14 9.88
N ASP A 63 -8.08 2.71 9.76
CA ASP A 63 -7.03 3.52 9.15
C ASP A 63 -7.05 3.38 7.61
N LEU A 64 -7.57 4.41 6.95
CA LEU A 64 -7.64 4.45 5.48
C LEU A 64 -6.26 4.39 4.81
N PHE A 65 -5.25 5.03 5.39
CA PHE A 65 -3.92 5.08 4.79
C PHE A 65 -3.27 3.69 4.83
N GLN A 66 -3.38 3.00 5.96
CA GLN A 66 -2.92 1.62 6.08
C GLN A 66 -3.71 0.67 5.17
N ALA A 67 -5.04 0.83 5.06
CA ALA A 67 -5.84 0.05 4.12
C ALA A 67 -5.37 0.25 2.67
N PHE A 68 -5.08 1.49 2.27
CA PHE A 68 -4.51 1.81 0.97
C PHE A 68 -3.19 1.08 0.73
N GLN A 69 -2.27 1.13 1.69
CA GLN A 69 -0.97 0.46 1.56
C GLN A 69 -1.12 -1.06 1.41
N ASN A 70 -2.03 -1.66 2.17
CA ASN A 70 -2.28 -3.11 2.09
C ASN A 70 -2.78 -3.51 0.70
N GLU A 71 -3.66 -2.72 0.08
CA GLU A 71 -4.18 -2.98 -1.27
C GLU A 71 -3.13 -2.72 -2.36
N VAL A 72 -2.33 -1.64 -2.26
CA VAL A 72 -1.20 -1.40 -3.19
C VAL A 72 -0.21 -2.56 -3.16
N CYS A 73 0.12 -3.07 -1.98
CA CYS A 73 1.06 -4.19 -1.83
C CYS A 73 0.55 -5.49 -2.46
N GLN A 74 -0.76 -5.64 -2.66
CA GLN A 74 -1.36 -6.80 -3.33
C GLN A 74 -1.44 -6.62 -4.85
N MET A 75 -1.28 -5.41 -5.37
CA MET A 75 -1.32 -5.17 -6.81
C MET A 75 -0.20 -5.94 -7.50
N ARG A 76 -0.57 -6.84 -8.41
CA ARG A 76 0.38 -7.59 -9.20
C ARG A 76 1.00 -6.66 -10.23
N LEU A 77 2.31 -6.50 -10.15
CA LEU A 77 3.07 -5.88 -11.23
C LEU A 77 3.26 -6.89 -12.34
N ASP A 78 3.05 -6.45 -13.59
CA ASP A 78 3.47 -7.23 -14.75
C ASP A 78 4.98 -7.13 -14.89
N THR A 79 5.68 -8.15 -14.40
CA THR A 79 7.14 -8.22 -14.44
C THR A 79 7.66 -8.29 -15.87
N THR A 80 6.89 -8.83 -16.82
CA THR A 80 7.29 -8.90 -18.23
C THR A 80 7.32 -7.51 -18.84
N MET A 81 6.24 -6.73 -18.63
CA MET A 81 6.17 -5.34 -19.07
C MET A 81 7.26 -4.48 -18.40
N LEU A 82 7.54 -4.75 -17.12
CA LEU A 82 8.62 -4.07 -16.41
C LEU A 82 10.00 -4.42 -17.01
N ASP A 83 10.25 -5.69 -17.31
CA ASP A 83 11.49 -6.16 -17.93
C ASP A 83 11.69 -5.54 -19.32
N GLU A 84 10.62 -5.48 -20.13
CA GLU A 84 10.64 -4.81 -21.43
C GLU A 84 10.99 -3.32 -21.31
N LEU A 85 10.36 -2.61 -20.36
CA LEU A 85 10.64 -1.20 -20.10
C LEU A 85 12.08 -0.97 -19.64
N ILE A 86 12.59 -1.82 -18.75
CA ILE A 86 13.97 -1.77 -18.28
C ILE A 86 14.93 -2.04 -19.44
N HIS A 87 14.63 -3.02 -20.28
CA HIS A 87 15.46 -3.36 -21.44
C HIS A 87 15.51 -2.20 -22.44
N GLU A 88 14.37 -1.60 -22.79
CA GLU A 88 14.30 -0.44 -23.68
C GLU A 88 15.10 0.75 -23.12
N TYR A 89 14.96 1.03 -21.82
CA TYR A 89 15.75 2.06 -21.14
C TYR A 89 17.25 1.75 -21.19
N CYS A 90 17.65 0.50 -20.98
CA CYS A 90 19.04 0.07 -21.06
C CYS A 90 19.62 0.23 -22.47
N VAL A 91 18.85 -0.07 -23.52
CA VAL A 91 19.24 0.15 -24.92
C VAL A 91 19.42 1.64 -25.19
N TYR A 92 18.46 2.48 -24.77
CA TYR A 92 18.55 3.94 -24.94
C TYR A 92 19.78 4.55 -24.24
N ARG A 93 20.15 4.03 -23.07
CA ARG A 93 21.33 4.47 -22.32
C ARG A 93 22.64 3.85 -22.80
N GLY A 94 22.60 2.92 -23.76
CA GLY A 94 23.78 2.17 -24.21
C GLY A 94 24.35 1.22 -23.15
N ILE A 95 23.56 0.85 -22.13
CA ILE A 95 23.96 -0.10 -21.08
C ILE A 95 23.92 -1.53 -21.64
N VAL A 96 22.90 -1.83 -22.45
CA VAL A 96 22.82 -3.06 -23.22
C VAL A 96 23.08 -2.71 -24.68
N GLY A 97 23.97 -3.45 -25.33
CA GLY A 97 24.26 -3.25 -26.74
C GLY A 97 23.01 -3.55 -27.57
N ALA A 98 22.64 -2.63 -28.48
CA ALA A 98 21.66 -2.95 -29.51
C ALA A 98 22.14 -4.21 -30.26
N PRO A 99 21.24 -5.15 -30.66
CA PRO A 99 21.59 -6.20 -31.60
C PRO A 99 21.93 -5.52 -32.92
N ASN A 100 23.20 -5.17 -33.12
CA ASN A 100 23.66 -4.45 -34.30
C ASN A 100 23.49 -5.35 -35.54
N PRO A 101 22.68 -5.02 -36.56
CA PRO A 101 22.97 -5.49 -37.89
C PRO A 101 24.07 -4.58 -38.44
N SER A 102 25.31 -5.09 -38.49
CA SER A 102 26.49 -4.40 -39.03
C SER A 102 27.09 -3.29 -38.14
N CYS A 103 28.15 -3.67 -37.43
CA CYS A 103 29.27 -2.75 -37.21
C CYS A 103 30.53 -3.49 -37.64
N GLU A 104 30.73 -3.61 -38.96
CA GLU A 104 32.06 -3.84 -39.52
C GLU A 104 32.90 -2.57 -39.30
N GLY A 105 33.99 -2.73 -38.56
CA GLY A 105 35.23 -2.01 -38.82
C GLY A 105 35.28 -0.52 -38.48
N MET A 106 35.66 -0.21 -37.24
CA MET A 106 36.63 0.85 -36.99
C MET A 106 37.75 0.31 -36.11
N LYS A 107 38.80 -0.22 -36.76
CA LYS A 107 40.12 -0.33 -36.17
C LYS A 107 40.66 1.09 -36.01
N ILE A 108 40.74 1.57 -34.77
CA ILE A 108 41.68 2.65 -34.42
C ILE A 108 42.76 1.97 -33.58
N GLY A 109 43.92 1.81 -34.18
CA GLY A 109 45.10 1.29 -33.49
C GLY A 109 45.63 2.33 -32.51
N HIS A 110 45.83 1.93 -31.26
CA HIS A 110 47.06 2.23 -30.54
C HIS A 110 47.34 1.11 -29.52
N GLU A 111 48.60 0.68 -29.52
CA GLU A 111 49.28 -0.44 -28.84
C GLU A 111 49.27 -0.38 -27.29
N PRO A 112 49.72 -1.44 -26.59
CA PRO A 112 49.05 -2.05 -25.44
C PRO A 112 49.50 -1.47 -24.09
N SER A 113 48.58 -1.47 -23.12
CA SER A 113 48.93 -1.42 -21.71
C SER A 113 48.14 -2.52 -20.99
N GLU A 114 48.78 -3.67 -20.84
CA GLU A 114 48.37 -4.69 -19.89
C GLU A 114 48.49 -4.11 -18.48
N SER A 115 47.44 -4.23 -17.67
CA SER A 115 47.49 -4.58 -16.23
C SER A 115 46.08 -4.54 -15.64
N GLU A 116 45.48 -5.73 -15.65
CA GLU A 116 44.83 -6.38 -14.51
C GLU A 116 43.77 -5.63 -13.69
N SER A 117 42.53 -6.05 -13.96
CA SER A 117 41.44 -6.31 -13.02
C SER A 117 41.83 -6.38 -11.54
N THR A 118 41.26 -5.52 -10.71
CA THR A 118 40.66 -5.87 -9.39
C THR A 118 39.89 -4.66 -8.87
N LEU A 119 38.60 -4.52 -9.24
CA LEU A 119 37.71 -3.61 -8.51
C LEU A 119 37.11 -4.38 -7.33
N SER A 120 37.78 -4.27 -6.18
CA SER A 120 37.32 -4.79 -4.90
C SER A 120 35.97 -4.16 -4.54
N VAL A 121 34.90 -4.95 -4.63
CA VAL A 121 33.62 -4.61 -3.98
C VAL A 121 33.69 -5.19 -2.58
N GLU A 122 33.95 -4.33 -1.58
CA GLU A 122 33.79 -4.70 -0.18
C GLU A 122 32.31 -4.98 0.10
N ALA A 123 31.92 -6.25 0.01
CA ALA A 123 30.69 -6.74 0.60
C ALA A 123 30.90 -6.83 2.12
N ARG A 124 30.37 -5.86 2.87
CA ARG A 124 30.16 -5.98 4.32
C ARG A 124 29.25 -7.18 4.58
N ASN A 125 29.86 -8.32 4.89
CA ASN A 125 29.17 -9.51 5.37
C ASN A 125 28.81 -9.30 6.85
N GLY A 126 27.62 -8.78 7.09
CA GLY A 126 27.04 -8.66 8.43
C GLY A 126 26.80 -10.05 9.02
N SER A 127 27.45 -10.31 10.15
CA SER A 127 27.40 -11.57 10.87
C SER A 127 26.03 -11.80 11.51
N ASN A 128 25.30 -12.80 11.03
CA ASN A 128 24.14 -13.33 11.76
C ASN A 128 24.64 -14.43 12.69
N LYS A 129 24.98 -14.06 13.93
CA LYS A 129 25.34 -15.00 14.99
C LYS A 129 24.08 -15.80 15.38
N LEU A 130 24.00 -17.04 14.92
CA LEU A 130 23.14 -18.08 15.46
C LEU A 130 23.49 -18.26 16.94
N ALA A 131 22.65 -17.74 17.83
CA ALA A 131 22.60 -18.22 19.20
C ALA A 131 21.69 -19.45 19.21
N ASN A 132 22.29 -20.63 19.21
CA ASN A 132 21.61 -21.84 19.67
C ASN A 132 21.39 -21.63 21.18
N ALA A 133 20.16 -21.33 21.55
CA ALA A 133 19.72 -21.57 22.92
C ALA A 133 19.30 -23.04 22.98
N ASP A 134 20.16 -23.85 23.59
CA ASP A 134 19.83 -25.19 24.06
C ASP A 134 18.56 -25.10 24.91
N MET A 135 17.46 -25.63 24.37
CA MET A 135 16.24 -25.88 25.14
C MET A 135 16.47 -27.16 25.94
N ASP A 136 16.84 -26.98 27.20
CA ASP A 136 16.85 -28.02 28.21
C ASP A 136 15.40 -28.42 28.51
N SER A 137 15.05 -29.68 28.23
CA SER A 137 13.73 -30.26 28.47
C SER A 137 13.52 -30.55 29.96
N PRO A 138 12.46 -30.05 30.61
CA PRO A 138 12.07 -30.56 31.91
C PRO A 138 10.99 -31.65 31.77
N GLY A 139 11.32 -32.81 32.31
CA GLY A 139 10.45 -33.62 33.18
C GLY A 139 9.13 -34.14 32.63
N THR A 140 9.10 -35.44 32.36
CA THR A 140 7.88 -36.25 32.44
C THR A 140 7.26 -36.13 33.84
N GLU A 141 6.02 -35.67 33.90
CA GLU A 141 5.16 -35.77 35.08
C GLU A 141 4.53 -37.17 35.11
N GLU A 142 4.77 -37.90 36.19
CA GLU A 142 3.90 -38.98 36.71
C GLU A 142 3.35 -38.51 38.07
#